data_AF-A0A158PGX6-F1
#
_entry.id   AF-A0A158PGX6-F1
#
_cell.length_a   1.000
_cell.length_b   1.000
_cell.length_c   1.000
_cell.angle_alpha   90.00
_cell.angle_beta   90.00
_cell.angle_gamma   90.00
#
_symmetry.space_group_name_H-M   'P 1'
#
loop_
_entity.id
_entity.type
_entity.pdbx_description
1 polymer ?
#
loop_
_entity_poly.entity_id
_entity_poly.type
_entity_poly.pdbx_seq_one_letter_code
_entity_poly.pdbx_strand_id
1 'polypeptide(L)' 'MQTYCTRRGYVQLMKEQCQRTCGYCRKYIGSCFDMVNPQTGVNDCSAMKFYCTNYGYVLLMKEQCPKTYGYCRK' A
#
# COMPACT_ATOMS: atom_id res chain seq x y z
N MET A 1 -13.63 -22.12 3.96
CA MET A 1 -13.34 -21.11 2.92
C MET A 1 -12.00 -20.37 3.08
N GLN A 2 -11.40 -20.26 4.28
CA GLN A 2 -10.09 -19.59 4.46
C GLN A 2 -8.84 -20.44 4.10
N THR A 3 -8.99 -21.77 3.99
CA THR A 3 -7.89 -22.71 3.76
C THR A 3 -7.29 -22.65 2.36
N TYR A 4 -8.07 -22.20 1.36
CA TYR A 4 -7.59 -22.12 -0.02
C TYR A 4 -6.72 -20.91 -0.29
N CYS A 5 -6.84 -19.85 0.52
CA CYS A 5 -6.03 -18.66 0.37
C CYS A 5 -4.55 -19.04 0.48
N THR A 6 -4.14 -19.76 1.53
CA THR A 6 -2.72 -20.10 1.78
C THR A 6 -2.25 -21.42 1.18
N ARG A 7 -3.11 -22.17 0.48
CA ARG A 7 -2.79 -23.51 -0.04
C ARG A 7 -1.94 -23.42 -1.31
N ARG A 8 -0.77 -24.07 -1.31
CA ARG A 8 0.09 -24.20 -2.51
C ARG A 8 -0.71 -24.77 -3.68
N GLY A 9 -0.63 -24.08 -4.82
CA GLY A 9 -1.42 -24.36 -6.04
C GLY A 9 -2.68 -23.51 -6.21
N TYR A 10 -3.30 -23.04 -5.13
CA TYR A 10 -4.51 -22.20 -5.21
C TYR A 10 -4.24 -20.71 -4.94
N VAL A 11 -3.08 -20.37 -4.34
CA VAL A 11 -2.72 -18.99 -3.98
C VAL A 11 -2.87 -18.00 -5.15
N GLN A 12 -2.44 -18.38 -6.35
CA GLN A 12 -2.48 -17.49 -7.52
C GLN A 12 -3.93 -17.22 -7.96
N LEU A 13 -4.73 -18.27 -8.10
CA LEU A 13 -6.16 -18.15 -8.40
C LEU A 13 -6.91 -17.33 -7.32
N MET A 14 -6.56 -17.53 -6.04
CA MET A 14 -7.17 -16.79 -4.93
C MET A 14 -6.76 -15.31 -4.89
N LYS A 15 -5.58 -14.95 -5.41
CA LYS A 15 -5.15 -13.55 -5.62
C LYS A 15 -5.85 -12.89 -6.81
N GLU A 16 -6.30 -13.63 -7.80
CA GLU A 16 -6.98 -13.07 -8.98
C GLU A 16 -8.49 -12.93 -8.76
N GLN A 17 -9.14 -13.97 -8.21
CA GLN A 17 -10.60 -14.02 -8.13
C GLN A 17 -11.16 -13.68 -6.76
N CYS A 18 -10.42 -13.98 -5.69
CA CYS A 18 -10.91 -13.90 -4.31
C CYS A 18 -10.09 -12.94 -3.45
N GLN A 19 -9.42 -11.99 -4.08
CA GLN A 19 -8.46 -11.08 -3.44
C GLN A 19 -9.02 -10.36 -2.20
N ARG A 20 -10.28 -9.91 -2.22
CA ARG A 20 -10.92 -9.24 -1.07
C ARG A 20 -11.26 -10.21 0.06
N THR A 21 -11.75 -11.39 -0.29
CA THR A 21 -12.17 -12.43 0.66
C THR A 21 -10.98 -13.12 1.35
N CYS A 22 -9.88 -13.31 0.62
CA CYS A 22 -8.63 -13.87 1.13
C CYS A 22 -7.70 -12.84 1.78
N GLY A 23 -8.09 -11.56 1.85
CA GLY A 23 -7.26 -10.50 2.42
C GLY A 23 -6.00 -10.18 1.59
N TYR A 24 -5.90 -10.65 0.35
CA TYR A 24 -4.81 -10.31 -0.59
C TYR A 24 -4.95 -8.92 -1.18
N CYS A 25 -6.18 -8.42 -1.30
CA CYS A 25 -6.43 -6.99 -1.34
C CYS A 25 -6.10 -6.41 0.03
N ARG A 26 -4.82 -6.36 0.38
CA ARG A 26 -4.35 -5.37 1.35
C ARG A 26 -4.35 -4.02 0.65
N LYS A 27 -5.54 -3.56 0.25
CA LYS A 27 -5.77 -2.15 0.00
C LYS A 27 -5.81 -1.51 1.38
N TYR A 28 -4.64 -1.06 1.83
CA TYR A 28 -4.45 -0.06 2.89
C TYR A 28 -5.51 -0.05 3.99
N ILE A 29 -5.66 -1.18 4.69
CA ILE A 29 -6.16 -1.10 6.05
C ILE A 29 -4.93 -0.85 6.92
N GLY A 30 -4.71 0.44 7.19
CA GLY A 30 -4.14 0.87 8.46
C GLY A 30 -2.65 0.60 8.67
N SER A 31 -1.85 0.59 7.62
CA SER A 31 -0.41 0.71 7.82
C SER A 31 0.02 2.11 7.44
N CYS A 32 -0.13 3.01 8.41
CA CYS A 32 0.38 4.37 8.35
C CYS A 32 1.90 4.36 8.35
N PHE A 33 2.49 3.94 7.25
CA PHE A 33 3.92 4.03 7.04
C PHE A 33 4.19 4.52 5.64
N ASP A 34 5.28 5.26 5.54
CA ASP A 34 5.80 5.72 4.27
C ASP A 34 6.37 4.53 3.52
N MET A 35 5.97 4.38 2.26
CA MET A 35 6.53 3.39 1.36
C MET A 35 8.00 3.69 1.13
N VAL A 36 8.80 2.64 1.19
CA VAL A 36 10.18 2.68 0.72
C VAL A 36 10.21 2.28 -0.74
N ASN A 37 11.11 2.91 -1.48
CA ASN A 37 11.36 2.52 -2.86
C ASN A 37 11.90 1.09 -2.88
N PRO A 38 11.24 0.13 -3.55
CA PRO A 38 11.63 -1.27 -3.51
C PRO A 38 12.99 -1.53 -4.22
N GLN A 39 13.47 -0.60 -5.03
CA GLN A 39 14.76 -0.72 -5.72
C GLN A 39 15.93 -0.25 -4.85
N THR A 40 15.72 0.73 -3.96
CA THR A 40 16.78 1.34 -3.14
C THR A 40 16.62 1.03 -1.64
N GLY A 41 15.43 0.60 -1.20
CA GLY A 41 15.08 0.42 0.20
C GLY A 41 14.94 1.72 0.99
N VAL A 42 14.99 2.89 0.32
CA VAL A 42 15.00 4.21 0.96
C VAL A 42 13.60 4.84 0.96
N ASN A 43 13.29 5.62 2.00
CA ASN A 43 12.03 6.36 2.14
C ASN A 43 12.10 7.74 1.46
N ASP A 44 11.78 7.79 0.17
CA ASP A 44 11.84 9.03 -0.61
C ASP A 44 10.78 10.08 -0.20
N CYS A 45 9.84 9.73 0.68
CA CYS A 45 8.80 10.62 1.19
C CYS A 45 9.33 11.92 1.80
N SER A 46 10.53 11.91 2.40
CA SER A 46 11.16 13.15 2.92
C SER A 46 11.55 14.11 1.80
N ALA A 47 12.09 13.60 0.69
CA ALA A 47 12.45 14.38 -0.49
C ALA A 47 11.21 14.79 -1.31
N MET A 48 10.16 13.97 -1.26
CA MET A 48 8.91 14.21 -2.00
C MET A 48 7.92 15.14 -1.30
N LYS A 49 8.29 15.72 -0.16
CA LYS A 49 7.46 16.66 0.60
C LYS A 49 6.99 17.87 -0.22
N PHE A 50 7.74 18.27 -1.25
CA PHE A 50 7.34 19.35 -2.16
C PHE A 50 6.20 18.96 -3.11
N TYR A 51 6.10 17.69 -3.51
CA TYR A 51 5.01 17.19 -4.36
C TYR A 51 3.66 17.16 -3.63
N CYS A 52 3.68 17.34 -2.32
CA CYS A 52 2.48 17.37 -1.50
C CYS A 52 1.55 18.52 -1.89
N THR A 53 2.10 19.71 -2.13
CA THR A 53 1.29 20.86 -2.54
C THR A 53 0.95 20.85 -4.04
N ASN A 54 1.48 19.88 -4.80
CA ASN A 54 1.22 19.76 -6.22
C ASN A 54 -0.03 18.89 -6.45
N TYR A 55 -1.09 19.50 -6.98
CA TYR A 55 -2.39 18.86 -7.17
C TYR A 55 -2.32 17.54 -7.97
N GLY A 56 -1.40 17.44 -8.93
CA GLY A 56 -1.21 16.22 -9.72
C GLY A 56 -0.63 15.05 -8.93
N TYR A 57 0.08 15.33 -7.83
CA TYR A 57 0.82 14.32 -7.06
C TYR A 57 0.21 14.03 -5.68
N VAL A 58 -0.83 14.77 -5.26
CA VAL A 58 -1.53 14.56 -3.98
C VAL A 58 -2.07 13.13 -3.83
N LEU A 59 -2.63 12.55 -4.89
CA LEU A 59 -3.15 11.17 -4.85
C LEU A 59 -2.02 10.14 -4.67
N LEU A 60 -0.92 10.32 -5.40
CA LEU A 60 0.27 9.47 -5.29
C LEU A 60 0.88 9.56 -3.88
N MET A 61 1.00 10.77 -3.33
CA MET A 61 1.53 11.00 -1.98
C MET A 61 0.61 10.44 -0.89
N LYS A 62 -0.71 10.39 -1.10
CA LYS A 62 -1.64 9.72 -0.18
C LYS A 62 -1.45 8.21 -0.14
N GLU A 63 -1.12 7.60 -1.27
CA GLU A 63 -0.84 6.16 -1.31
C GLU A 63 0.58 5.88 -0.79
N GLN A 64 1.60 6.57 -1.31
CA GLN A 64 2.99 6.26 -0.98
C GLN A 64 3.45 6.79 0.37
N CYS A 65 3.00 7.98 0.80
CA CYS A 65 3.55 8.68 1.96
C CYS A 65 2.46 9.16 2.95
N PRO A 66 1.53 8.29 3.38
CA PRO A 66 0.42 8.71 4.23
C PRO A 66 0.87 9.21 5.62
N LYS A 67 2.03 8.75 6.10
CA LYS A 67 2.58 9.12 7.42
C LYS A 67 3.28 10.48 7.37
N THR A 68 4.15 10.71 6.40
CA THR A 68 4.84 12.00 6.20
C THR A 68 3.83 13.15 6.00
N TYR A 69 2.67 12.84 5.43
CA TYR A 69 1.60 13.82 5.20
C TYR A 69 0.64 14.00 6.39
N GLY A 70 0.64 13.10 7.38
CA GLY A 70 -0.34 13.14 8.47
C GLY A 70 -1.77 12.77 8.03
N TYR A 71 -1.94 12.06 6.92
CA TYR A 71 -3.24 11.52 6.50
C TYR A 71 -3.68 10.32 7.33
N CYS A 72 -2.77 9.78 8.12
CA CYS A 72 -3.11 8.80 9.12
C CYS A 72 -3.72 9.47 10.34
N ARG A 73 -5.02 9.29 10.53
CA ARG A 73 -5.60 9.41 11.86
C ARG A 73 -5.17 8.21 12.69
N LYS A 74 -4.71 8.49 13.91
CA LYS A 74 -4.50 7.48 14.97
C LYS A 74 -5.78 6.71 15.24
#